data_AF-A0A6C0H1G1-F1
#
_entry.id   AF-A0A6C0H1G1-F1
#
_cell.length_a   1.000
_cell.length_b   1.000
_cell.length_c   1.000
_cell.angle_alpha   90.00
_cell.angle_beta   90.00
_cell.angle_gamma   90.00
#
_symmetry.space_group_name_H-M   'P 1'
#
loop_
_entity.id
_entity.type
_entity.pdbx_description
1 polymer ?
#
loop_
_entity_poly.entity_id
_entity_poly.type
_entity_poly.pdbx_seq_one_letter_code
_entity_poly.pdbx_strand_id
1 'polypeptide(L)'
;MADGYIYCFSNSSMPGILKVGMTERKPEIRLSEANASDTWRPPTPYKIDFAKKVYNPSQKEKALHILLEQYTNRIHPRREFFRVSQEEVRKFFDLMDGEMWAETCEEEEDEEEDEEEDTSSEPAPRARTSGVKGCRDMTKCFTNGQRIRHTIGINNIWIGTYDYSNNKIVHDEIAYDSLTKFATTHVLRDYNPDRTTVRNGWKHCECEVDGKWISTYSLPL
;
A
#
# COMPACT_ATOMS: atom_id res chain seq x y z
N MET A 1 -20.99 18.17 -0.41
CA MET A 1 -19.70 17.93 0.25
C MET A 1 -20.02 17.36 1.63
N ALA A 2 -19.37 16.26 2.02
CA ALA A 2 -19.72 15.51 3.22
C ALA A 2 -18.60 15.60 4.25
N ASP A 3 -18.99 15.78 5.51
CA ASP A 3 -18.13 15.61 6.67
C ASP A 3 -18.03 14.13 7.02
N GLY A 4 -16.90 13.71 7.57
CA GLY A 4 -16.76 12.37 8.12
C GLY A 4 -15.47 12.25 8.93
N TYR A 5 -15.04 11.01 9.15
CA TYR A 5 -13.91 10.69 9.99
C TYR A 5 -12.90 9.85 9.22
N ILE A 6 -11.62 10.18 9.41
CA ILE A 6 -10.52 9.25 9.16
C ILE A 6 -10.20 8.57 10.49
N TYR A 7 -10.06 7.25 10.49
CA TYR A 7 -9.78 6.50 11.70
C TYR A 7 -8.55 5.60 11.53
N CYS A 8 -7.95 5.26 12.67
CA CYS A 8 -6.90 4.26 12.78
C CYS A 8 -7.36 3.17 13.76
N PHE A 9 -7.47 1.94 13.29
CA PHE A 9 -7.79 0.77 14.11
C PHE A 9 -6.56 -0.11 14.32
N SER A 10 -6.40 -0.57 15.55
CA SER A 10 -5.41 -1.58 15.93
C SER A 10 -6.09 -2.87 16.34
N ASN A 11 -5.30 -3.95 16.40
CA ASN A 11 -5.76 -5.26 16.83
C ASN A 11 -4.66 -5.97 17.60
N SER A 12 -4.95 -6.47 18.79
CA SER A 12 -3.96 -7.15 19.64
C SER A 12 -3.36 -8.41 19.03
N SER A 13 -4.11 -9.11 18.16
CA SER A 13 -3.61 -10.29 17.45
C SER A 13 -2.74 -9.94 16.23
N MET A 14 -2.65 -8.67 15.85
CA MET A 14 -1.87 -8.20 14.71
C MET A 14 -0.96 -7.02 15.13
N PRO A 15 0.03 -7.24 16.01
CA PRO A 15 0.91 -6.18 16.48
C PRO A 15 1.73 -5.57 15.34
N GLY A 16 1.86 -4.25 15.36
CA GLY A 16 2.57 -3.48 14.33
C GLY A 16 1.83 -3.38 12.99
N ILE A 17 0.55 -3.78 12.94
CA ILE A 17 -0.32 -3.64 11.77
C ILE A 17 -1.52 -2.78 12.15
N LEU A 18 -1.70 -1.68 11.43
CA LEU A 18 -2.79 -0.74 11.62
C LEU A 18 -3.69 -0.69 10.40
N LYS A 19 -5.00 -0.56 10.63
CA LYS A 19 -5.99 -0.31 9.60
C LYS A 19 -6.34 1.16 9.58
N VAL A 20 -6.08 1.85 8.47
CA VAL A 20 -6.38 3.27 8.32
C VAL A 20 -7.48 3.44 7.28
N GLY A 21 -8.63 3.96 7.67
CA GLY A 21 -9.78 4.06 6.77
C GLY A 21 -10.63 5.29 7.03
N MET A 22 -11.78 5.34 6.36
CA MET A 22 -12.74 6.44 6.52
C MET A 22 -14.17 5.96 6.73
N THR A 23 -14.96 6.83 7.36
CA THR A 23 -16.40 6.66 7.57
C THR A 23 -17.09 8.02 7.51
N GLU A 24 -18.31 8.05 7.00
CA GLU A 24 -19.18 9.24 7.06
C GLU A 24 -20.02 9.26 8.35
N ARG A 25 -20.01 8.17 9.11
CA ARG A 25 -20.70 8.00 10.40
C ARG A 25 -19.71 8.13 11.56
N LYS A 26 -20.17 8.02 12.81
CA LYS A 26 -19.28 7.99 13.98
C LYS A 26 -18.26 6.83 13.88
N PRO A 27 -16.99 7.03 14.32
CA PRO A 27 -15.97 5.98 14.34
C PRO A 27 -16.39 4.73 15.11
N GLU A 28 -17.15 4.88 16.20
CA GLU A 28 -17.68 3.79 17.03
C GLU A 28 -18.61 2.87 16.24
N ILE A 29 -19.54 3.42 15.46
CA ILE A 29 -20.46 2.65 14.60
C ILE A 29 -19.65 1.85 13.57
N ARG A 30 -18.61 2.46 12.99
CA ARG A 30 -17.74 1.76 12.04
C ARG A 30 -16.90 0.69 12.72
N LEU A 31 -16.51 0.92 13.98
CA LEU A 31 -15.78 -0.05 14.79
C LEU A 31 -16.68 -1.25 15.09
N SER A 32 -17.92 -1.03 15.55
CA SER A 32 -18.88 -2.10 15.84
C SER A 32 -19.16 -2.95 14.61
N GLU A 33 -19.31 -2.35 13.43
CA GLU A 33 -19.42 -3.08 12.16
C GLU A 33 -18.16 -3.86 11.78
N ALA A 34 -16.98 -3.25 11.91
CA ALA A 34 -15.72 -3.96 11.71
C ALA A 34 -15.53 -5.10 12.74
N ASN A 35 -16.24 -4.97 13.86
CA ASN A 35 -16.35 -5.90 14.94
C ASN A 35 -17.66 -6.71 14.91
N ALA A 36 -18.41 -6.72 13.81
CA ALA A 36 -19.57 -7.59 13.69
C ALA A 36 -19.10 -9.00 13.32
N SER A 37 -19.90 -10.01 13.65
CA SER A 37 -19.62 -11.39 13.28
C SER A 37 -19.65 -11.52 11.75
N ASP A 38 -18.48 -11.71 11.14
CA ASP A 38 -18.33 -12.15 9.76
C ASP A 38 -17.64 -13.53 9.79
N THR A 39 -17.74 -14.29 8.70
CA THR A 39 -17.23 -15.66 8.57
C THR A 39 -15.71 -15.74 8.84
N TRP A 40 -14.99 -14.62 8.77
CA TRP A 40 -13.54 -14.54 8.96
C TRP A 40 -13.09 -13.27 9.70
N ARG A 41 -13.41 -13.19 10.99
CA ARG A 41 -12.98 -12.09 11.86
C ARG A 41 -11.62 -12.39 12.53
N PRO A 42 -10.76 -11.39 12.81
CA PRO A 42 -9.52 -11.63 13.56
C PRO A 42 -9.80 -12.22 14.95
N PRO A 43 -8.83 -12.93 15.57
CA PRO A 43 -9.02 -13.60 16.86
C PRO A 43 -9.36 -12.66 18.03
N THR A 44 -9.01 -11.38 17.92
CA THR A 44 -9.38 -10.35 18.90
C THR A 44 -10.09 -9.19 18.19
N PRO A 45 -10.94 -8.41 18.90
CA PRO A 45 -11.64 -7.28 18.30
C PRO A 45 -10.67 -6.15 17.95
N TYR A 46 -11.03 -5.36 16.95
CA TYR A 46 -10.38 -4.09 16.67
C TYR A 46 -10.66 -3.08 17.77
N LYS A 47 -9.73 -2.15 17.96
CA LYS A 47 -9.86 -0.97 18.83
C LYS A 47 -9.60 0.29 18.04
N ILE A 48 -10.25 1.39 18.42
CA ILE A 48 -9.94 2.71 17.86
C ILE A 48 -8.73 3.25 18.59
N ASP A 49 -7.63 3.45 17.88
CA ASP A 49 -6.46 4.11 18.45
C ASP A 49 -6.65 5.61 18.47
N PHE A 50 -7.17 6.15 17.36
CA PHE A 50 -7.56 7.54 17.20
C PHE A 50 -8.40 7.71 15.93
N ALA A 51 -9.19 8.79 15.90
CA ALA A 51 -9.88 9.23 14.70
C ALA A 51 -9.84 10.76 14.61
N LYS A 52 -10.09 11.30 13.42
CA LYS A 52 -10.11 12.73 13.16
C LYS A 52 -11.27 13.08 12.26
N LYS A 53 -12.12 14.00 12.70
CA LYS A 53 -13.22 14.57 11.92
C LYS A 53 -12.64 15.51 10.88
N VAL A 54 -12.97 15.27 9.62
CA VAL A 54 -12.43 16.02 8.48
C VAL A 54 -13.51 16.30 7.44
N TYR A 55 -13.27 17.37 6.70
CA TYR A 55 -13.99 17.65 5.46
C TYR A 55 -13.48 16.79 4.31
N ASN A 56 -14.38 16.27 3.46
CA ASN A 56 -14.08 15.42 2.31
C ASN A 56 -13.21 14.20 2.67
N PRO A 57 -13.68 13.30 3.56
CA PRO A 57 -12.90 12.17 4.08
C PRO A 57 -12.38 11.25 2.98
N SER A 58 -13.17 10.98 1.93
CA SER A 58 -12.74 10.12 0.81
C SER A 58 -11.50 10.65 0.07
N GLN A 59 -11.36 11.97 -0.09
CA GLN A 59 -10.19 12.54 -0.75
C GLN A 59 -8.96 12.50 0.16
N LYS A 60 -9.14 12.84 1.44
CA LYS A 60 -8.06 12.80 2.43
C LYS A 60 -7.56 11.38 2.71
N GLU A 61 -8.46 10.41 2.76
CA GLU A 61 -8.13 8.99 2.92
C GLU A 61 -7.26 8.48 1.76
N LYS A 62 -7.64 8.77 0.51
CA LYS A 62 -6.83 8.40 -0.65
C LYS A 62 -5.44 9.03 -0.61
N ALA A 63 -5.35 10.32 -0.29
CA ALA A 63 -4.07 11.00 -0.14
C ALA A 63 -3.22 10.38 0.97
N LEU A 64 -3.84 10.10 2.13
CA LEU A 64 -3.19 9.46 3.27
C LEU A 64 -2.70 8.06 2.92
N HIS A 65 -3.47 7.24 2.20
CA HIS A 65 -3.06 5.92 1.76
C HIS A 65 -1.87 5.97 0.80
N ILE A 66 -1.86 6.93 -0.14
CA ILE A 66 -0.71 7.12 -1.04
C ILE A 66 0.54 7.47 -0.23
N LEU A 67 0.42 8.38 0.74
CA LEU A 67 1.53 8.74 1.62
C LEU A 67 1.98 7.55 2.47
N LEU A 68 1.07 6.85 3.14
CA LEU A 68 1.42 5.68 3.95
C LEU A 68 2.05 4.57 3.10
N GLU A 69 1.59 4.34 1.88
CA GLU A 69 2.20 3.37 0.95
C GLU A 69 3.61 3.81 0.51
N GLN A 70 3.88 5.12 0.47
CA GLN A 70 5.21 5.68 0.19
C GLN A 70 6.15 5.67 1.40
N TYR A 71 5.65 5.84 2.62
CA TYR A 71 6.49 5.90 3.82
C TYR A 71 6.58 4.58 4.58
N THR A 72 5.65 3.65 4.35
CA THR A 72 5.46 2.45 5.18
C THR A 72 5.19 1.22 4.32
N ASN A 73 4.90 0.08 4.96
CA ASN A 73 4.59 -1.16 4.27
C ASN A 73 3.07 -1.43 4.20
N ARG A 74 2.46 -1.24 3.02
CA ARG A 74 1.08 -1.69 2.78
C ARG A 74 1.03 -3.21 2.55
N ILE A 75 0.27 -3.92 3.38
CA ILE A 75 0.22 -5.38 3.39
C ILE A 75 -0.47 -5.93 2.14
N HIS A 76 -1.57 -5.30 1.72
CA HIS A 76 -2.32 -5.73 0.55
C HIS A 76 -2.76 -4.51 -0.27
N PRO A 77 -2.47 -4.45 -1.59
CA PRO A 77 -2.75 -3.27 -2.41
C PRO A 77 -4.23 -2.85 -2.44
N ARG A 78 -5.14 -3.82 -2.27
CA ARG A 78 -6.60 -3.58 -2.24
C ARG A 78 -7.19 -3.41 -0.85
N ARG A 79 -6.38 -3.58 0.21
CA ARG A 79 -6.85 -3.43 1.59
C ARG A 79 -6.13 -2.25 2.25
N GLU A 80 -6.66 -1.83 3.37
CA GLU A 80 -6.25 -0.60 4.05
C GLU A 80 -5.41 -0.92 5.29
N PHE A 81 -4.58 -1.98 5.19
CA PHE A 81 -3.72 -2.44 6.28
C PHE A 81 -2.26 -2.11 5.99
N PHE A 82 -1.62 -1.50 6.97
CA PHE A 82 -0.26 -0.99 6.89
C PHE A 82 0.55 -1.53 8.07
N ARG A 83 1.76 -2.03 7.81
CA ARG A 83 2.74 -2.33 8.84
C ARG A 83 3.50 -1.04 9.16
N VAL A 84 3.08 -0.39 10.23
CA VAL A 84 3.49 0.96 10.65
C VAL A 84 3.24 1.11 12.15
N SER A 85 4.03 1.96 12.82
CA SER A 85 3.80 2.30 14.22
C SER A 85 2.65 3.30 14.39
N GLN A 86 1.99 3.26 15.55
CA GLN A 86 0.93 4.19 15.89
C GLN A 86 1.41 5.65 15.88
N GLU A 87 2.65 5.89 16.32
CA GLU A 87 3.26 7.22 16.36
C GLU A 87 3.46 7.81 14.96
N GLU A 88 3.89 7.00 13.98
CA GLU A 88 4.07 7.45 12.60
C GLU A 88 2.74 7.85 11.97
N VAL A 89 1.69 7.02 12.12
CA VAL A 89 0.36 7.35 11.61
C VAL A 89 -0.20 8.60 12.29
N ARG A 90 0.03 8.76 13.60
CA ARG A 90 -0.42 9.93 14.36
C ARG A 90 0.18 11.24 13.80
N LYS A 91 1.46 11.25 13.39
CA LYS A 91 2.08 12.43 12.77
C LYS A 91 1.35 12.88 11.51
N PHE A 92 0.87 11.95 10.68
CA PHE A 92 0.06 12.30 9.51
C PHE A 92 -1.29 12.90 9.91
N PHE A 93 -1.90 12.38 10.98
CA PHE A 93 -3.16 12.92 11.50
C PHE A 93 -2.99 14.33 12.07
N ASP A 94 -1.88 14.60 12.76
CA ASP A 94 -1.58 15.93 13.31
C ASP A 94 -1.42 16.98 12.20
N LEU A 95 -0.89 16.59 11.04
CA LEU A 95 -0.74 17.47 9.87
C LEU A 95 -2.03 17.73 9.09
N MET A 96 -3.05 16.86 9.21
CA MET A 96 -4.32 17.04 8.52
C MET A 96 -5.18 18.10 9.21
N ASP A 97 -5.88 18.95 8.46
CA ASP A 97 -6.90 19.83 9.06
C ASP A 97 -8.08 19.01 9.59
N GLY A 98 -8.60 19.39 10.75
CA GLY A 98 -9.78 18.77 11.36
C GLY A 98 -9.69 18.69 12.88
N GLU A 99 -10.72 18.10 13.49
CA GLU A 99 -10.83 17.94 14.94
C GLU A 99 -10.54 16.49 15.33
N MET A 100 -9.61 16.27 16.26
CA MET A 100 -9.37 14.93 16.79
C MET A 100 -10.64 14.45 17.50
N TRP A 101 -11.08 13.24 17.14
CA TRP A 101 -12.17 12.59 17.84
C TRP A 101 -11.68 12.22 19.24
N ALA A 102 -12.41 12.69 20.24
CA ALA A 102 -12.33 12.19 21.60
C ALA A 102 -13.54 11.28 21.81
N GLU A 103 -13.30 10.11 22.38
CA GLU A 103 -14.37 9.22 22.83
C GLU A 103 -15.24 9.98 23.82
N THR A 104 -16.48 10.26 23.42
CA THR A 104 -17.51 10.75 24.34
C THR A 104 -18.02 9.52 25.06
N CYS A 105 -17.60 9.35 26.31
CA CYS A 105 -18.15 8.33 27.20
C CYS A 105 -19.63 8.65 27.44
N GLU A 106 -20.52 8.11 26.61
CA GLU A 106 -21.96 8.14 26.85
C GLU A 106 -22.40 6.69 27.09
N GLU A 107 -22.94 6.44 28.28
CA GLU A 107 -23.48 5.16 28.74
C GLU A 107 -24.81 4.85 28.04
N GLU A 108 -24.89 3.61 27.53
CA GLU A 108 -26.05 2.73 27.28
C GLU A 108 -27.19 3.15 26.31
N GLU A 109 -27.54 2.23 25.40
CA GLU A 109 -28.84 1.50 25.42
C GLU A 109 -28.87 0.44 24.29
N ASP A 110 -29.13 -0.81 24.67
CA ASP A 110 -29.35 -1.96 23.80
C ASP A 110 -30.69 -1.82 23.06
N GLU A 111 -30.71 -2.02 21.73
CA GLU A 111 -31.93 -2.42 21.00
C GLU A 111 -31.58 -3.52 19.98
N GLU A 112 -32.24 -4.67 20.12
CA GLU A 112 -32.19 -5.86 19.26
C GLU A 112 -33.22 -5.81 18.10
N GLU A 113 -33.12 -6.83 17.21
CA GLU A 113 -34.08 -7.31 16.19
C GLU A 113 -34.06 -6.58 14.81
N ASP A 114 -34.08 -7.20 13.62
CA ASP A 114 -34.40 -8.57 13.18
C ASP A 114 -33.90 -8.87 11.73
N GLU A 115 -33.96 -10.15 11.34
CA GLU A 115 -33.40 -10.82 10.16
C GLU A 115 -34.15 -10.67 8.80
N GLU A 116 -33.43 -11.03 7.71
CA GLU A 116 -33.83 -11.87 6.54
C GLU A 116 -33.68 -11.38 5.07
N GLU A 117 -32.97 -12.28 4.35
CA GLU A 117 -33.01 -12.83 2.96
C GLU A 117 -32.80 -12.06 1.62
N ASP A 118 -31.73 -12.52 0.95
CA ASP A 118 -31.60 -13.06 -0.43
C ASP A 118 -31.96 -12.23 -1.68
N THR A 119 -31.01 -12.13 -2.62
CA THR A 119 -31.13 -12.66 -4.01
C THR A 119 -29.89 -12.34 -4.86
N SER A 120 -29.41 -13.38 -5.54
CA SER A 120 -28.33 -13.51 -6.54
C SER A 120 -28.18 -12.44 -7.66
N SER A 121 -26.93 -12.22 -8.12
CA SER A 121 -26.49 -12.36 -9.54
C SER A 121 -25.01 -11.96 -9.78
N GLU A 122 -24.24 -12.81 -10.46
CA GLU A 122 -22.91 -12.51 -11.05
C GLU A 122 -23.03 -11.93 -12.51
N PRO A 123 -21.96 -11.78 -13.33
CA PRO A 123 -21.09 -10.60 -13.39
C PRO A 123 -20.95 -10.04 -14.83
N ALA A 124 -20.28 -8.88 -15.03
CA ALA A 124 -19.74 -8.51 -16.36
C ALA A 124 -18.58 -7.49 -16.31
N PRO A 125 -17.69 -7.47 -17.33
CA PRO A 125 -16.29 -7.05 -17.23
C PRO A 125 -16.00 -5.70 -17.89
N ARG A 126 -14.78 -5.17 -17.71
CA ARG A 126 -14.09 -4.17 -18.58
C ARG A 126 -12.71 -3.88 -17.97
N ALA A 127 -11.65 -3.53 -18.68
CA ALA A 127 -11.23 -3.66 -20.07
C ALA A 127 -9.70 -3.45 -20.03
N ARG A 128 -8.96 -4.12 -20.92
CA ARG A 128 -7.51 -3.96 -21.06
C ARG A 128 -7.22 -2.70 -21.87
N THR A 129 -6.42 -1.79 -21.34
CA THR A 129 -5.75 -0.78 -22.17
C THR A 129 -4.44 -1.34 -22.70
N SER A 130 -4.42 -1.53 -24.02
CA SER A 130 -3.26 -1.87 -24.82
C SER A 130 -2.26 -0.70 -24.79
N GLY A 131 -1.19 -0.83 -24.01
CA GLY A 131 -0.05 0.08 -24.00
C GLY A 131 1.13 -0.52 -24.78
N VAL A 132 1.71 0.29 -25.66
CA VAL A 132 2.90 0.10 -26.51
C VAL A 132 3.86 -1.00 -26.02
N LYS A 133 4.26 -1.91 -26.93
CA LYS A 133 5.30 -2.92 -26.67
C LYS A 133 6.64 -2.23 -26.44
N GLY A 134 6.92 -1.82 -25.21
CA GLY A 134 8.25 -1.43 -24.77
C GLY A 134 9.23 -2.60 -24.94
N CYS A 135 10.47 -2.28 -25.30
CA CYS A 135 11.53 -3.27 -25.45
C CYS A 135 11.76 -4.01 -24.11
N ARG A 136 11.69 -5.35 -24.11
CA ARG A 136 11.91 -6.19 -22.91
C ARG A 136 13.24 -6.92 -22.96
N ASP A 137 14.18 -6.38 -23.71
CA ASP A 137 15.50 -6.98 -23.91
C ASP A 137 16.55 -6.10 -23.24
N MET A 138 17.11 -6.61 -22.14
CA MET A 138 18.11 -5.88 -21.35
C MET A 138 19.32 -5.47 -22.18
N THR A 139 19.72 -6.28 -23.17
CA THR A 139 20.87 -6.01 -24.03
C THR A 139 20.65 -4.84 -24.99
N LYS A 140 19.39 -4.50 -25.26
CA LYS A 140 19.00 -3.38 -26.13
C LYS A 140 18.61 -2.15 -25.32
N CYS A 141 18.06 -2.36 -24.13
CA CYS A 141 17.57 -1.29 -23.27
C CYS A 141 18.65 -0.64 -22.41
N PHE A 142 19.78 -1.34 -22.17
CA PHE A 142 20.78 -0.90 -21.23
C PHE A 142 22.21 -0.91 -21.78
N THR A 143 23.00 0.08 -21.38
CA THR A 143 24.43 0.18 -21.70
C THR A 143 25.28 -0.37 -20.55
N ASN A 144 26.50 -0.82 -20.86
CA ASN A 144 27.42 -1.30 -19.84
C ASN A 144 27.69 -0.21 -18.77
N GLY A 145 27.63 -0.58 -17.50
CA GLY A 145 27.80 0.34 -16.38
C GLY A 145 26.55 1.17 -16.04
N GLN A 146 25.43 0.98 -16.73
CA GLN A 146 24.23 1.77 -16.47
C GLN A 146 23.63 1.44 -15.11
N ARG A 147 23.32 2.49 -14.34
CA ARG A 147 22.69 2.33 -13.03
C ARG A 147 21.20 2.03 -13.20
N ILE A 148 20.74 1.03 -12.46
CA ILE A 148 19.34 0.60 -12.40
C ILE A 148 18.94 0.62 -10.95
N ARG A 149 17.83 1.28 -10.62
CA ARG A 149 17.31 1.32 -9.26
C ARG A 149 15.93 0.66 -9.14
N HIS A 150 15.69 0.11 -7.96
CA HIS A 150 14.37 -0.29 -7.49
C HIS A 150 14.10 0.41 -6.17
N THR A 151 12.93 1.02 -6.03
CA THR A 151 12.57 1.86 -4.88
C THR A 151 11.33 1.28 -4.21
N ILE A 152 11.40 1.12 -2.89
CA ILE A 152 10.29 0.70 -2.03
C ILE A 152 10.01 1.87 -1.07
N GLY A 153 8.88 2.52 -1.27
CA GLY A 153 8.58 3.75 -0.54
C GLY A 153 9.54 4.90 -0.88
N ILE A 154 9.97 5.67 0.12
CA ILE A 154 10.86 6.84 -0.07
C ILE A 154 12.30 6.55 0.37
N ASN A 155 12.49 5.64 1.33
CA ASN A 155 13.78 5.45 1.99
C ASN A 155 14.51 4.16 1.59
N ASN A 156 13.82 3.16 1.03
CA ASN A 156 14.46 1.90 0.63
C ASN A 156 14.72 1.90 -0.87
N ILE A 157 15.97 2.17 -1.24
CA ILE A 157 16.41 2.25 -2.64
C ILE A 157 17.59 1.30 -2.82
N TRP A 158 17.44 0.34 -3.73
CA TRP A 158 18.56 -0.44 -4.25
C TRP A 158 19.01 0.15 -5.57
N ILE A 159 20.32 0.32 -5.71
CA ILE A 159 20.96 0.73 -6.97
C ILE A 159 21.93 -0.36 -7.36
N GLY A 160 21.64 -1.01 -8.49
CA GLY A 160 22.53 -1.96 -9.15
C GLY A 160 23.15 -1.37 -10.41
N THR A 161 24.21 -2.00 -10.89
CA THR A 161 24.94 -1.63 -12.11
C THR A 161 24.76 -2.71 -13.15
N TYR A 162 24.33 -2.36 -14.36
CA TYR A 162 24.17 -3.32 -15.44
C TYR A 162 25.52 -3.67 -16.07
N ASP A 163 25.85 -4.96 -16.08
CA ASP A 163 26.99 -5.55 -16.77
C ASP A 163 26.50 -6.12 -18.11
N TYR A 164 26.91 -5.48 -19.20
CA TYR A 164 26.54 -5.87 -20.56
C TYR A 164 27.18 -7.21 -20.98
N SER A 165 28.41 -7.47 -20.54
CA SER A 165 29.16 -8.67 -20.94
C SER A 165 28.48 -9.93 -20.41
N ASN A 166 27.93 -9.85 -19.21
CA ASN A 166 27.24 -10.96 -18.56
C ASN A 166 25.71 -10.87 -18.68
N ASN A 167 25.17 -9.80 -19.25
CA ASN A 167 23.75 -9.47 -19.31
C ASN A 167 23.07 -9.58 -17.92
N LYS A 168 23.65 -8.94 -16.91
CA LYS A 168 23.20 -9.04 -15.51
C LYS A 168 23.23 -7.69 -14.82
N ILE A 169 22.38 -7.51 -13.82
CA ILE A 169 22.43 -6.38 -12.88
C ILE A 169 23.26 -6.83 -11.68
N VAL A 170 24.25 -6.06 -11.28
CA VAL A 170 25.09 -6.36 -10.12
C VAL A 170 24.76 -5.39 -8.99
N HIS A 171 24.45 -5.92 -7.81
CA HIS A 171 24.24 -5.14 -6.60
C HIS A 171 24.75 -5.96 -5.40
N ASP A 172 25.57 -5.33 -4.55
CA ASP A 172 26.22 -5.96 -3.39
C ASP A 172 26.87 -7.32 -3.72
N GLU A 173 27.69 -7.36 -4.78
CA GLU A 173 28.40 -8.56 -5.27
C GLU A 173 27.49 -9.70 -5.79
N ILE A 174 26.18 -9.51 -5.79
CA ILE A 174 25.21 -10.47 -6.32
C ILE A 174 24.78 -10.04 -7.72
N ALA A 175 24.81 -10.99 -8.65
CA ALA A 175 24.41 -10.78 -10.03
C ALA A 175 23.00 -11.33 -10.31
N TYR A 176 22.12 -10.48 -10.84
CA TYR A 176 20.73 -10.77 -11.15
C TYR A 176 20.53 -10.82 -12.67
N ASP A 177 19.90 -11.89 -13.15
CA ASP A 177 19.64 -12.12 -14.58
C ASP A 177 18.39 -11.40 -15.12
N SER A 178 17.67 -10.67 -14.27
CA SER A 178 16.50 -9.90 -14.67
C SER A 178 16.16 -8.80 -13.67
N LEU A 179 15.52 -7.74 -14.16
CA LEU A 179 14.91 -6.69 -13.31
C LEU A 179 13.92 -7.27 -12.30
N THR A 180 13.17 -8.30 -12.70
CA THR A 180 12.21 -8.96 -11.81
C THR A 180 12.90 -9.65 -10.63
N LYS A 181 14.02 -10.35 -10.85
CA LYS A 181 14.77 -10.96 -9.74
C LYS A 181 15.40 -9.89 -8.85
N PHE A 182 16.04 -8.87 -9.44
CA PHE A 182 16.60 -7.75 -8.70
C PHE A 182 15.56 -7.07 -7.79
N ALA A 183 14.41 -6.69 -8.35
CA ALA A 183 13.32 -6.06 -7.61
C ALA A 183 12.68 -6.99 -6.56
N THR A 184 12.49 -8.27 -6.89
CA THR A 184 11.92 -9.24 -5.94
C THR A 184 12.88 -9.48 -4.77
N THR A 185 14.18 -9.57 -5.00
CA THR A 185 15.16 -9.74 -3.93
C THR A 185 15.23 -8.51 -3.02
N HIS A 186 15.13 -7.29 -3.56
CA HIS A 186 15.03 -6.07 -2.76
C HIS A 186 13.81 -6.14 -1.82
N VAL A 187 12.63 -6.50 -2.35
CA VAL A 187 11.40 -6.64 -1.53
C VAL A 187 11.53 -7.72 -0.46
N LEU A 188 12.11 -8.88 -0.82
CA LEU A 188 12.26 -9.99 0.12
C LEU A 188 13.25 -9.69 1.25
N ARG A 189 14.35 -8.97 0.97
CA ARG A 189 15.37 -8.65 1.97
C ARG A 189 14.92 -7.53 2.91
N ASP A 190 14.33 -6.47 2.40
CA ASP A 190 14.15 -5.23 3.17
C ASP A 190 12.69 -4.90 3.54
N TYR A 191 11.69 -5.66 3.04
CA TYR A 191 10.27 -5.31 3.23
C TYR A 191 9.42 -6.41 3.91
N ASN A 192 9.52 -7.70 3.53
CA ASN A 192 9.10 -8.94 4.24
C ASN A 192 8.86 -10.13 3.24
N PRO A 193 8.96 -11.40 3.69
CA PRO A 193 8.95 -12.57 2.80
C PRO A 193 7.56 -13.14 2.43
N ASP A 194 6.47 -12.65 3.02
CA ASP A 194 5.19 -13.39 3.04
C ASP A 194 4.24 -13.08 1.86
N ARG A 195 4.81 -13.04 0.63
CA ARG A 195 4.16 -12.83 -0.69
C ARG A 195 4.20 -11.41 -1.24
N THR A 196 5.28 -11.10 -1.96
CA THR A 196 5.18 -10.25 -3.16
C THR A 196 6.32 -10.56 -4.12
N THR A 197 6.09 -11.48 -5.05
CA THR A 197 6.92 -11.54 -6.25
C THR A 197 6.60 -10.31 -7.09
N VAL A 198 7.62 -9.52 -7.44
CA VAL A 198 7.42 -8.38 -8.35
C VAL A 198 7.04 -8.95 -9.71
N ARG A 199 5.74 -8.91 -10.06
CA ARG A 199 5.24 -9.57 -11.27
C ARG A 199 5.81 -8.98 -12.57
N ASN A 200 6.32 -7.75 -12.51
CA ASN A 200 6.90 -7.08 -13.67
C ASN A 200 8.01 -6.09 -13.25
N GLY A 201 9.27 -6.55 -13.14
CA GLY A 201 10.40 -5.71 -12.77
C GLY A 201 10.55 -4.45 -13.64
N TRP A 202 10.21 -4.54 -14.94
CA TRP A 202 10.25 -3.39 -15.85
C TRP A 202 9.30 -2.25 -15.45
N LYS A 203 8.19 -2.55 -14.77
CA LYS A 203 7.26 -1.51 -14.29
C LYS A 203 7.77 -0.80 -13.03
N HIS A 204 8.62 -1.47 -12.26
CA HIS A 204 9.02 -1.04 -10.92
C HIS A 204 10.46 -0.56 -10.83
N CYS A 205 11.27 -0.81 -11.86
CA CYS A 205 12.64 -0.33 -11.93
C CYS A 205 12.77 0.91 -12.82
N GLU A 206 13.76 1.73 -12.50
CA GLU A 206 14.19 2.87 -13.28
C GLU A 206 15.66 2.72 -13.65
N CYS A 207 16.07 3.20 -14.81
CA CYS A 207 17.47 3.30 -15.18
C CYS A 207 17.89 4.76 -15.27
N GLU A 208 19.18 5.02 -15.09
CA GLU A 208 19.72 6.36 -15.24
C GLU A 208 20.14 6.62 -16.69
N VAL A 209 19.65 7.73 -17.26
CA VAL A 209 20.06 8.27 -18.56
C VAL A 209 20.27 9.77 -18.38
N ASP A 210 21.46 10.27 -18.75
CA ASP A 210 21.84 11.69 -18.65
C ASP A 210 21.60 12.30 -17.25
N GLY A 211 21.87 11.54 -16.20
CA GLY A 211 21.70 11.97 -14.80
C GLY A 211 20.24 12.02 -14.33
N LYS A 212 19.28 11.54 -15.14
CA LYS A 212 17.86 11.44 -14.79
C LYS A 212 17.45 9.98 -14.69
N TRP A 213 16.60 9.69 -13.72
CA TRP A 213 15.98 8.36 -13.58
C TRP A 213 14.74 8.28 -14.47
N ILE A 214 14.74 7.31 -15.37
CA ILE A 214 13.64 7.06 -16.31
C ILE A 214 13.07 5.66 -16.10
N SER A 215 11.75 5.54 -16.22
CA SER A 215 11.07 4.25 -16.06
C SER A 215 11.54 3.25 -17.12
N THR A 216 11.98 2.07 -16.67
CA THR A 216 12.38 0.99 -17.59
C THR A 216 11.22 0.47 -18.43
N TYR A 217 9.97 0.72 -18.03
CA TYR A 217 8.77 0.36 -18.79
C TYR A 217 8.53 1.21 -20.03
N SER A 218 9.04 2.45 -20.02
CA SER A 218 8.75 3.47 -21.05
C SER A 218 9.95 3.74 -21.96
N LEU A 219 10.96 2.87 -21.96
CA LEU A 219 12.14 3.03 -22.79
C LEU A 219 11.77 2.92 -24.28
N PRO A 220 12.05 3.95 -25.10
CA PRO A 220 11.90 3.84 -26.53
C PRO A 220 12.89 2.78 -27.07
N LEU A 221 12.44 2.04 -28.09
CA LEU A 221 13.27 1.09 -28.83
C LEU A 221 14.43 1.78 -29.55
#